data_AF-A0AAV5JQ05-F1
#
_entry.id   AF-A0AAV5JQ05-F1
#
_cell.length_a   1.000
_cell.length_b   1.000
_cell.length_c   1.000
_cell.angle_alpha   90.00
_cell.angle_beta   90.00
_cell.angle_gamma   90.00
#
_symmetry.space_group_name_H-M   'P 1'
#
loop_
_entity.id
_entity.type
_entity.pdbx_description
1 polymer ?
#
loop_
_entity_poly.entity_id
_entity_poly.type
_entity_poly.pdbx_seq_one_letter_code
_entity_poly.pdbx_strand_id
1 'polypeptide(L)' 'MGRLSGVMDDRGKYIYISQEEMKAVADYIKRQGRVSISHLASKSNQFIDLEPKALFVEEISSVEEITPA' A
#
# COMPACT_ATOMS: atom_id res chain seq x y z
N MET A 1 14.07 9.98 2.89
CA MET A 1 12.64 10.37 2.96
C MET A 1 11.80 9.22 2.45
N GLY A 2 11.06 8.54 3.32
CA GLY A 2 10.17 7.45 2.94
C GLY A 2 8.95 7.99 2.20
N ARG A 3 8.76 7.58 0.95
CA ARG A 3 7.51 7.85 0.21
C ARG A 3 6.49 6.80 0.65
N LEU A 4 5.38 7.22 1.26
CA LEU A 4 4.25 6.32 1.48
C LEU A 4 3.67 5.94 0.12
N SER A 5 3.70 4.65 -0.20
CA SER A 5 3.02 4.05 -1.34
C SER A 5 1.77 3.33 -0.85
N GLY A 6 0.58 3.81 -1.22
CA GLY A 6 -0.69 3.24 -0.79
C GLY A 6 -1.87 3.84 -1.52
N VAL A 7 -3.02 3.20 -1.37
CA VAL A 7 -4.30 3.70 -1.87
C VAL A 7 -5.21 4.02 -0.70
N MET A 8 -5.99 5.08 -0.83
CA MET A 8 -7.05 5.42 0.11
C MET A 8 -8.35 4.88 -0.45
N ASP A 9 -8.99 3.97 0.27
CA ASP A 9 -10.34 3.52 -0.04
C ASP A 9 -11.36 4.64 0.27
N ASP A 10 -12.52 4.62 -0.39
CA ASP A 10 -13.62 5.61 -0.21
C ASP A 10 -14.09 5.69 1.26
N ARG A 11 -13.90 4.60 2.01
CA ARG A 11 -14.23 4.50 3.44
C ARG A 11 -13.18 5.11 4.37
N GLY A 12 -12.14 5.76 3.82
CA GLY A 12 -11.06 6.39 4.59
C GLY A 12 -9.99 5.41 5.10
N LYS A 13 -10.00 4.16 4.62
CA LYS A 13 -8.98 3.17 4.98
C LYS A 13 -7.75 3.33 4.08
N TYR A 14 -6.59 3.50 4.69
CA TYR A 14 -5.31 3.41 3.97
C TYR A 14 -4.97 1.94 3.74
N ILE A 15 -4.74 1.58 2.49
CA ILE A 15 -4.27 0.26 2.08
C ILE A 15 -2.83 0.44 1.61
N TYR A 16 -1.92 -0.21 2.33
CA TYR A 16 -0.53 -0.24 1.95
C TYR A 16 -0.36 -1.09 0.70
N ILE A 17 0.36 -0.57 -0.29
CA ILE A 17 0.77 -1.34 -1.46
C ILE A 17 2.28 -1.41 -1.51
N SER A 18 2.78 -2.61 -1.80
CA SER A 18 4.21 -2.85 -1.93
C SER A 18 4.77 -2.13 -3.16
N GLN A 19 6.09 -1.97 -3.16
CA GLN A 19 6.80 -1.34 -4.28
C GLN A 19 6.63 -2.14 -5.58
N GLU A 20 6.49 -3.45 -5.49
CA GLU A 20 6.29 -4.35 -6.62
C GLU A 20 4.90 -4.17 -7.25
N GLU A 21 3.86 -4.12 -6.40
CA GLU A 21 2.49 -3.83 -6.84
C GLU A 21 2.40 -2.43 -7.49
N MET A 22 3.06 -1.44 -6.92
CA MET A 22 3.14 -0.09 -7.51
C MET A 22 3.87 -0.09 -8.86
N LYS A 23 4.90 -0.93 -9.02
CA LYS A 23 5.62 -1.08 -10.29
C LYS A 23 4.73 -1.72 -11.37
N ALA A 24 3.94 -2.74 -11.02
CA ALA A 24 3.00 -3.36 -11.94
C ALA A 24 1.97 -2.35 -12.47
N VAL A 25 1.44 -1.49 -11.58
CA VAL A 25 0.55 -0.38 -11.96
C VAL A 25 1.25 0.61 -12.90
N ALA A 26 2.49 1.00 -12.61
CA ALA A 26 3.25 1.93 -13.45
C ALA A 26 3.54 1.35 -14.84
N ASP A 27 3.93 0.07 -14.92
CA ASP A 27 4.16 -0.63 -16.18
C ASP A 27 2.89 -0.73 -17.02
N TYR A 28 1.75 -1.00 -16.38
CA TYR A 28 0.45 -1.02 -17.05
C TYR A 28 0.08 0.34 -17.65
N ILE A 29 0.18 1.42 -16.87
CA ILE A 29 -0.10 2.79 -17.35
C ILE A 29 0.84 3.13 -18.52
N LYS A 30 2.13 2.79 -18.41
CA LYS A 30 3.11 3.05 -19.46
C LYS A 30 2.79 2.31 -20.76
N ARG A 31 2.30 1.06 -20.68
CA ARG A 31 1.92 0.25 -21.85
C ARG A 31 0.62 0.70 -22.50
N GLN A 32 -0.39 1.07 -21.69
CA GLN A 32 -1.69 1.50 -22.21
C GLN A 32 -1.71 2.98 -22.63
N GLY A 33 -0.76 3.78 -22.17
CA GLY A 33 -0.73 5.21 -22.39
C GLY A 33 -1.67 5.95 -21.43
N ARG A 34 -2.52 6.84 -21.96
CA ARG A 34 -3.49 7.58 -21.14
C ARG A 34 -4.62 6.65 -20.70
N VAL A 35 -4.64 6.32 -19.42
CA VAL A 35 -5.68 5.48 -18.80
C VAL A 35 -6.51 6.35 -17.87
N SER A 36 -7.83 6.17 -17.89
CA SER A 36 -8.72 6.84 -16.94
C SER A 36 -8.64 6.16 -15.57
N ILE A 37 -8.90 6.91 -14.51
CA ILE A 37 -8.90 6.39 -13.13
C ILE A 37 -9.88 5.21 -13.00
N SER A 38 -11.07 5.30 -13.61
CA SER A 38 -12.06 4.22 -13.59
C SER A 38 -11.57 2.94 -14.27
N HIS A 39 -10.85 3.08 -15.39
CA HIS A 39 -10.27 1.92 -16.08
C HIS A 39 -9.15 1.30 -15.25
N LEU A 40 -8.31 2.14 -14.63
CA LEU A 40 -7.26 1.69 -13.73
C LEU A 40 -7.85 0.97 -12.52
N ALA A 41 -8.86 1.53 -11.85
CA ALA A 41 -9.54 0.95 -10.71
C ALA A 41 -10.21 -0.39 -11.06
N SER A 42 -10.84 -0.50 -12.23
CA SER A 42 -11.42 -1.76 -12.70
C SER A 42 -10.37 -2.85 -12.90
N LYS A 43 -9.13 -2.49 -13.24
CA LYS A 43 -8.02 -3.42 -13.42
C LYS A 43 -7.09 -3.51 -12.22
N SER A 44 -7.21 -2.65 -11.23
CA SER A 44 -6.25 -2.56 -10.14
C SER A 44 -6.26 -3.82 -9.29
N ASN A 45 -7.40 -4.48 -9.12
CA ASN A 45 -7.49 -5.79 -8.43
C ASN A 45 -6.60 -6.90 -9.04
N GLN A 46 -6.09 -6.71 -10.27
CA GLN A 46 -5.14 -7.64 -10.90
C GLN A 46 -3.68 -7.31 -10.59
N PHE A 47 -3.41 -6.11 -10.10
CA PHE A 47 -2.08 -5.56 -9.86
C PHE A 47 -1.80 -5.29 -8.38
N ILE A 48 -2.85 -5.02 -7.60
CA ILE A 48 -2.82 -4.76 -6.16
C ILE A 48 -3.83 -5.69 -5.49
N ASP A 49 -3.37 -6.34 -4.45
CA ASP A 49 -4.23 -7.11 -3.56
C ASP A 49 -4.92 -6.13 -2.60
N LEU A 50 -6.21 -5.87 -2.84
CA LEU A 50 -7.04 -4.98 -2.01
C LEU A 50 -7.60 -5.69 -0.76
N GLU A 51 -7.29 -6.98 -0.59
CA GLU A 51 -7.62 -7.67 0.64
C GLU A 51 -6.80 -7.08 1.80
N PRO A 52 -7.37 -7.01 3.01
CA PRO A 52 -6.63 -6.56 4.17
C PRO A 52 -5.51 -7.56 4.44
N LYS A 53 -4.31 -7.28 3.92
CA LYS A 53 -3.09 -7.92 4.39
C LYS A 53 -2.98 -7.58 5.86
N ALA A 54 -3.24 -8.57 6.71
CA ALA A 54 -2.99 -8.45 8.14
C ALA A 54 -1.54 -8.03 8.26
N LEU A 55 -1.32 -6.76 8.61
CA LEU A 55 -0.02 -6.30 9.02
C LEU A 55 0.27 -7.15 10.25
N PHE A 56 1.14 -8.15 10.07
CA PHE A 56 1.82 -8.74 11.21
C PHE A 56 2.61 -7.59 11.81
N VAL A 57 2.00 -6.97 12.81
CA VAL A 57 2.68 -6.09 13.73
C VAL A 57 3.61 -7.05 14.46
N GLU A 58 4.84 -7.20 14.00
CA GLU A 58 5.89 -7.66 14.89
C GLU A 58 5.90 -6.64 16.02
N GLU A 59 5.33 -7.07 17.14
CA GLU A 59 5.28 -6.38 18.41
C GLU A 59 6.73 -6.04 18.74
N ILE A 60 7.13 -4.80 18.44
CA ILE A 60 8.33 -4.22 19.01
C ILE A 60 8.05 -4.09 20.50
N SER A 61 8.34 -5.16 21.24
CA SER A 61 8.45 -5.18 22.68
C SER A 61 9.56 -4.21 23.06
N SER A 62 9.21 -2.92 23.13
CA SER A 62 10.06 -1.90 23.72
C SER A 62 10.08 -2.20 25.22
N VAL A 63 11.06 -3.00 25.63
CA VAL A 63 11.35 -3.23 27.04
C VAL A 63 11.69 -1.88 27.67
N GLU A 64 10.81 -1.46 28.57
CA GLU A 64 10.98 -0.33 29.47
C GLU A 64 11.97 -0.72 30.55
N GLU A 65 13.04 0.04 30.74
CA GLU A 65 13.62 0.19 32.08
C GLU A 65 14.11 1.63 32.27
N ILE A 66 13.19 2.44 32.77
CA ILE A 66 13.47 3.65 33.53
C ILE A 66 13.87 3.20 34.93
N THR A 67 15.15 3.33 35.28
CA THR A 67 15.59 3.32 36.68
C THR A 67 15.77 4.76 37.17
N PRO A 68 14.91 5.25 38.07
CA PRO A 68 15.22 6.38 38.92
C PRO A 68 15.69 5.88 40.30
N ALA A 69 17.00 5.97 40.56
CA ALA A 69 17.59 6.12 41.90
C ALA A 69 19.09 6.47 41.78
#